data_AF-A0A8S3BBP9-F1
#
_entry.id   AF-A0A8S3BBP9-F1
#
_cell.length_a   1.000
_cell.length_b   1.000
_cell.length_c   1.000
_cell.angle_alpha   90.00
_cell.angle_beta   90.00
_cell.angle_gamma   90.00
#
_symmetry.space_group_name_H-M   'P 1'
#
loop_
_entity.id
_entity.type
_entity.pdbx_description
1 polymer ?
#
loop_
_entity_poly.entity_id
_entity_poly.type
_entity_poly.pdbx_seq_one_letter_code
_entity_poly.pdbx_strand_id
1 'polypeptide(L)'
;AHVRAGHALIQEIDPAGADVVKGHKYEHGDIDVKQDYEQAAKYFAKAASQGNAEGMYNLARLTDRGLGVEKDHNFALKLLE
;
A
#
# COMPACT_ATOMS: atom_id res chain seq x y z
N ALA A 1 25.96 -1.29 -14.12
CA ALA A 1 24.86 -2.24 -13.87
C ALA A 1 23.75 -1.50 -13.12
N HIS A 2 22.51 -1.70 -13.53
CA HIS A 2 21.37 -0.81 -13.33
C HIS A 2 21.11 -0.34 -11.88
N VAL A 3 21.14 0.99 -11.74
CA VAL A 3 20.35 1.89 -10.87
C VAL A 3 19.71 1.26 -9.61
N ARG A 4 20.43 1.34 -8.49
CA ARG A 4 19.84 1.32 -7.13
C ARG A 4 19.82 2.72 -6.50
N ALA A 5 19.77 3.75 -7.34
CA ALA A 5 19.94 5.16 -6.96
C ALA A 5 18.63 5.94 -6.77
N GLY A 6 17.47 5.27 -6.71
CA GLY A 6 16.17 5.94 -6.53
C GLY A 6 15.51 5.78 -5.14
N HIS A 7 15.97 4.83 -4.32
CA HIS A 7 15.20 4.38 -3.14
C HIS A 7 15.70 4.91 -1.79
N ALA A 8 16.71 5.79 -1.77
CA ALA A 8 17.48 6.09 -0.55
C ALA A 8 17.56 7.59 -0.21
N LEU A 9 16.51 8.38 -0.46
CA LEU A 9 16.56 9.82 -0.18
C LEU A 9 15.42 10.43 0.64
N ILE A 10 14.48 9.65 1.18
CA ILE A 10 13.44 10.22 2.07
C ILE A 10 13.20 9.27 3.24
N GLN A 11 14.12 9.27 4.20
CA GLN A 11 13.82 8.87 5.58
C GLN A 11 13.55 10.10 6.45
N GLU A 12 12.75 11.05 5.93
CA GLU A 12 11.90 11.83 6.84
C GLU A 12 10.80 10.86 7.27
N ILE A 13 10.70 10.61 8.57
CA ILE A 13 9.84 9.59 9.16
C ILE A 13 8.38 10.05 9.04
N ASP A 14 7.81 9.93 7.84
CA ASP A 14 6.36 9.88 7.66
C ASP A 14 5.94 8.44 8.01
N PRO A 15 5.28 8.21 9.17
CA PRO A 15 4.77 6.90 9.53
C PRO A 15 3.87 6.30 8.45
N ALA A 16 3.22 7.13 7.63
CA ALA A 16 2.38 6.69 6.54
C ALA A 16 3.19 6.08 5.40
N GLY A 17 4.35 6.66 5.04
CA GLY A 17 5.27 6.08 4.05
C GLY A 17 5.82 4.72 4.50
N ALA A 18 6.10 4.55 5.79
CA ALA A 18 6.55 3.26 6.34
C ALA A 18 5.46 2.17 6.27
N ASP A 19 4.19 2.55 6.44
CA ASP A 19 3.05 1.63 6.31
C ASP A 19 2.84 1.23 4.83
N VAL A 20 3.00 2.15 3.87
CA VAL A 20 2.95 1.81 2.43
C VAL A 20 4.00 0.77 2.05
N VAL A 21 5.25 0.96 2.50
CA VAL A 21 6.34 0.01 2.22
C VAL A 21 6.03 -1.38 2.81
N LYS A 22 5.41 -1.46 3.99
CA LYS A 22 4.95 -2.73 4.55
C LYS A 22 3.85 -3.34 3.70
N GLY A 23 2.87 -2.55 3.27
CA GLY A 23 1.81 -2.99 2.37
C GLY A 23 2.36 -3.67 1.12
N HIS A 24 3.36 -3.08 0.47
CA HIS A 24 4.00 -3.66 -0.71
C HIS A 24 4.74 -4.97 -0.46
N LYS A 25 5.31 -5.17 0.73
CA LYS A 25 5.95 -6.45 1.10
C LYS A 25 4.93 -7.57 1.19
N TYR A 26 3.78 -7.31 1.82
CA TYR A 26 2.69 -8.29 1.88
C TYR A 26 2.03 -8.48 0.51
N GLU A 27 1.95 -7.45 -0.32
CA GLU A 27 1.37 -7.55 -1.66
C GLU A 27 2.19 -8.46 -2.60
N HIS A 28 3.51 -8.30 -2.64
CA HIS A 28 4.37 -9.07 -3.57
C HIS A 28 4.87 -10.38 -2.96
N GLY A 29 4.82 -10.50 -1.63
CA GLY A 29 5.63 -11.46 -0.90
C GLY A 29 7.11 -11.04 -0.91
N ASP A 30 7.79 -11.23 0.22
CA ASP A 30 9.23 -11.02 0.37
C ASP A 30 9.86 -12.34 0.85
N ILE A 31 11.18 -12.41 0.97
CA ILE A 31 11.92 -13.65 1.32
C ILE A 31 11.39 -14.27 2.64
N ASP A 32 10.95 -13.43 3.57
CA ASP A 32 10.43 -13.83 4.89
C ASP A 32 8.91 -13.59 5.07
N VAL A 33 8.21 -13.09 4.04
CA VAL A 33 6.78 -12.74 4.13
C VAL A 33 6.03 -13.36 2.97
N LYS A 34 5.09 -14.25 3.27
CA LYS A 34 4.20 -14.79 2.24
C LYS A 34 3.27 -13.68 1.73
N GLN A 35 2.97 -13.74 0.44
CA GLN A 35 2.01 -12.87 -0.19
C GLN A 35 0.65 -12.96 0.53
N ASP A 36 0.17 -11.82 1.01
CA ASP A 36 -1.07 -11.67 1.75
C ASP A 36 -1.68 -10.29 1.45
N TYR A 37 -2.66 -10.29 0.56
CA TYR A 37 -3.34 -9.07 0.15
C TYR A 37 -4.23 -8.47 1.25
N GLU A 38 -4.73 -9.28 2.19
CA GLU A 38 -5.53 -8.79 3.31
C GLU A 38 -4.65 -7.97 4.25
N GLN A 39 -3.46 -8.50 4.54
CA GLN A 39 -2.48 -7.79 5.35
C GLN A 39 -1.94 -6.54 4.62
N ALA A 40 -1.73 -6.61 3.31
CA ALA A 40 -1.36 -5.45 2.50
C ALA A 40 -2.42 -4.33 2.60
N ALA A 41 -3.70 -4.67 2.45
CA ALA A 41 -4.80 -3.73 2.55
C ALA A 41 -4.87 -3.05 3.93
N LYS A 42 -4.59 -3.78 5.02
CA LYS A 42 -4.55 -3.20 6.38
C LYS A 42 -3.48 -2.10 6.50
N TYR A 43 -2.30 -2.33 5.94
CA TYR A 43 -1.23 -1.33 5.96
C TYR A 43 -1.53 -0.13 5.06
N PHE A 44 -2.09 -0.36 3.86
CA PHE A 44 -2.53 0.73 2.99
C PHE A 44 -3.66 1.54 3.60
N ALA A 45 -4.61 0.92 4.31
CA ALA A 45 -5.64 1.61 5.07
C ALA A 45 -5.08 2.48 6.20
N LYS A 46 -4.03 2.00 6.87
CA LYS A 46 -3.34 2.77 7.91
C LYS A 46 -2.62 3.99 7.31
N ALA A 47 -1.98 3.85 6.15
CA ALA A 47 -1.40 4.97 5.43
C ALA A 47 -2.47 5.95 4.91
N ALA A 48 -3.56 5.44 4.34
CA ALA A 48 -4.69 6.24 3.88
C ALA A 48 -5.33 7.06 5.01
N SER A 49 -5.45 6.48 6.21
CA SER A 49 -5.96 7.18 7.40
C SER A 49 -5.07 8.34 7.85
N GLN A 50 -3.81 8.35 7.43
CA GLN A 50 -2.85 9.44 7.69
C GLN A 50 -2.84 10.48 6.55
N GLY A 51 -3.73 10.36 5.56
CA GLY A 51 -3.78 11.25 4.39
C GLY A 51 -2.71 10.96 3.35
N ASN A 52 -2.05 9.80 3.41
CA ASN A 52 -1.03 9.45 2.43
C ASN A 52 -1.68 8.96 1.12
N ALA A 53 -1.47 9.73 0.05
CA ALA A 53 -2.06 9.49 -1.26
C ALA A 53 -1.66 8.13 -1.86
N GLU A 54 -0.44 7.66 -1.58
CA GLU A 54 0.04 6.35 -2.07
C GLU A 54 -0.68 5.19 -1.35
N GLY A 55 -0.94 5.34 -0.04
CA GLY A 55 -1.76 4.42 0.73
C GLY A 55 -3.21 4.37 0.23
N MET A 56 -3.81 5.54 -0.03
CA MET A 56 -5.16 5.64 -0.59
C MET A 56 -5.25 4.98 -1.97
N TYR A 57 -4.29 5.26 -2.86
CA TYR A 57 -4.23 4.66 -4.19
C TYR A 57 -4.11 3.14 -4.16
N ASN A 58 -3.20 2.63 -3.33
CA ASN A 58 -2.99 1.19 -3.22
C ASN A 58 -4.19 0.48 -2.61
N LEU A 59 -4.82 1.06 -1.58
CA LEU A 59 -6.06 0.50 -1.01
C LEU A 59 -7.19 0.51 -2.04
N ALA A 60 -7.40 1.62 -2.74
CA ALA A 60 -8.42 1.73 -3.79
C ALA A 60 -8.23 0.67 -4.88
N ARG A 61 -6.99 0.43 -5.32
CA ARG A 61 -6.67 -0.61 -6.30
C ARG A 61 -6.93 -2.02 -5.77
N LEU A 62 -6.61 -2.31 -4.51
CA LEU A 62 -6.91 -3.62 -3.91
C LEU A 62 -8.42 -3.84 -3.81
N THR A 63 -9.18 -2.82 -3.40
CA THR A 63 -10.64 -2.86 -3.34
C THR A 63 -11.26 -3.01 -4.72
N ASP A 64 -10.85 -2.23 -5.73
CA ASP A 64 -11.36 -2.35 -7.12
C ASP A 64 -11.17 -3.77 -7.70
N ARG A 65 -10.05 -4.41 -7.34
CA ARG A 65 -9.70 -5.76 -7.81
C ARG A 65 -10.25 -6.88 -6.91
N GLY A 66 -10.75 -6.58 -5.72
CA GLY A 66 -11.16 -7.58 -4.74
C GLY A 66 -10.00 -8.45 -4.22
N LEU A 67 -8.81 -7.86 -4.08
CA LEU A 67 -7.60 -8.56 -3.63
C LEU A 67 -7.44 -8.43 -2.12
N GLY A 68 -7.74 -9.49 -1.38
CA GLY A 68 -7.62 -9.52 0.09
C GLY A 68 -8.65 -8.65 0.84
N VAL A 69 -9.52 -7.97 0.11
CA VAL A 69 -10.66 -7.20 0.61
C VAL A 69 -11.86 -7.41 -0.29
N GLU A 70 -13.05 -7.15 0.23
CA GLU A 70 -14.27 -7.18 -0.59
C GLU A 70 -14.20 -6.15 -1.71
N LYS A 71 -14.71 -6.54 -2.88
CA LYS A 71 -14.71 -5.69 -4.05
C LYS A 71 -15.79 -4.62 -3.93
N ASP A 72 -15.37 -3.37 -3.80
CA ASP A 72 -16.27 -2.20 -3.77
C ASP A 72 -15.67 -1.02 -4.57
N HIS A 73 -16.20 -0.84 -5.76
CA HIS A 73 -15.79 0.22 -6.68
C HIS A 73 -16.13 1.62 -6.18
N ASN A 74 -17.25 1.78 -5.46
CA ASN A 74 -17.64 3.08 -4.94
C ASN A 74 -16.73 3.49 -3.79
N PHE A 75 -16.36 2.53 -2.93
CA PHE A 75 -15.38 2.75 -1.88
C PHE A 75 -13.99 3.06 -2.45
N ALA A 76 -13.56 2.34 -3.49
CA ALA A 76 -12.30 2.61 -4.17
C ALA A 76 -12.25 4.02 -4.78
N LEU A 77 -13.34 4.45 -5.44
CA LEU A 77 -13.44 5.80 -6.00
C LEU A 77 -13.38 6.86 -4.90
N LYS A 78 -14.11 6.66 -3.80
CA LYS A 78 -14.10 7.59 -2.66
C LYS A 78 -12.71 7.77 -2.02
N LEU A 79 -11.86 6.75 -2.08
CA LEU A 79 -10.47 6.85 -1.62
C LEU A 79 -9.59 7.68 -2.56
N LEU A 80 -10.01 7.90 -3.81
CA LEU A 80 -9.27 8.65 -4.82
C LEU A 80 -9.84 10.06 -5.06
N GLU A 81 -10.96 10.40 -4.42
CA GLU A 81 -11.59 11.74 -4.41
C GLU A 81 -10.89 12.68 -3.43
#